data_AF-A0A8X7SS92-F1
#
_entry.id   AF-A0A8X7SS92-F1
#
_cell.length_a   1.000
_cell.length_b   1.000
_cell.length_c   1.000
_cell.angle_alpha   90.00
_cell.angle_beta   90.00
_cell.angle_gamma   90.00
#
_symmetry.space_group_name_H-M   'P 1'
#
loop_
_entity.id
_entity.type
_entity.pdbx_description
1 polymer ?
#
loop_
_entity_poly.entity_id
_entity_poly.type
_entity_poly.pdbx_seq_one_letter_code
_entity_poly.pdbx_strand_id
1 'polypeptide(L)'
;MFKYVSKGPDYAAYRIRPAEENPENNPDPESQYAKAGEDYIRARYLSATEAAWRIFGFELTHKSPAVQRLAVHDVQDSRPQFTAGDAARSDASMLKRYLLRPDAYNHLTFIKYVEAVVFRPSTEAERADPDSLPDGAALEHTEPGSTFLPKVVVERQVPTVGRIKSIRPSAGNAYYIRQILLHRPVRSWLDMRTDSTGTVHSTFREAAQADGIIDGNDEYSNVVQEAVDMHNSPANLRFLFALLTHEGAPAAKLWESFRQNFSRDYLPYNHDYDSAPTLAIEQAFQSCLNTIDEILASFGLSNTAVGLPPAHERPAADESEQEHFAPKRQALRSKAAAAFQQFNDQQKQIYTDVLQSILSPSPHTLHLIQGRAGRGKTFLLQAIINNLRGHGHLLIICGATGLSAATFDSGTTVHKRFAIPVIEQGTETEAVLQSTMRANSPNARFIRAATAIVIDELWSLPRAVIEAVDRLLRSLLDDSKPFGGKPLIGVGDPRQTAPVTTENTKQATLENSFITSELLSNFTIHELETSQRQSRDPDFSAWIDLIGDGSTLSTVDLGEMFDITVMPEDAMDFLFPPDVLI
;
A
#
# COMPACT_ATOMS: atom_id res chain seq x y z
N MET A 1 27.61 20.55 1.55
CA MET A 1 26.22 21.01 1.76
C MET A 1 25.28 20.56 0.62
N PHE A 2 25.43 19.34 0.07
CA PHE A 2 24.66 18.87 -1.11
C PHE A 2 24.19 17.41 -0.97
N LYS A 3 23.90 16.95 0.26
CA LYS A 3 23.40 15.59 0.51
C LYS A 3 21.91 15.57 0.95
N TYR A 4 21.28 16.73 1.14
CA TYR A 4 19.96 16.84 1.78
C TYR A 4 18.86 17.52 0.93
N VAL A 5 19.06 17.78 -0.36
CA VAL A 5 18.04 18.49 -1.20
C VAL A 5 17.34 17.59 -2.23
N SER A 6 17.65 16.29 -2.31
CA SER A 6 16.98 15.42 -3.28
C SER A 6 16.78 14.02 -2.73
N LYS A 7 15.71 13.85 -1.94
CA LYS A 7 15.18 12.54 -1.55
C LYS A 7 13.91 12.29 -2.38
N GLY A 8 13.98 11.42 -3.38
CA GLY A 8 12.82 10.90 -4.13
C GLY A 8 12.76 11.29 -5.61
N PRO A 9 12.12 10.48 -6.48
CA PRO A 9 12.16 10.68 -7.92
C PRO A 9 11.02 11.60 -8.40
N ASP A 10 11.34 12.87 -8.66
CA ASP A 10 10.40 13.80 -9.28
C ASP A 10 10.26 13.49 -10.77
N TYR A 11 9.20 12.77 -11.14
CA TYR A 11 8.79 12.61 -12.53
C TYR A 11 7.64 13.57 -12.83
N ALA A 12 7.75 14.31 -13.93
CA ALA A 12 6.68 15.11 -14.49
C ALA A 12 6.19 14.46 -15.80
N ALA A 13 4.87 14.40 -15.97
CA ALA A 13 4.25 14.02 -17.23
C ALA A 13 3.96 15.29 -18.03
N TYR A 14 4.51 15.42 -19.24
CA TYR A 14 4.19 16.53 -20.12
C TYR A 14 3.88 16.04 -21.54
N ARG A 15 3.13 16.85 -22.28
CA ARG A 15 2.77 16.63 -23.68
C ARG A 15 3.43 17.70 -24.53
N ILE A 16 4.08 17.31 -25.62
CA ILE A 16 4.61 18.25 -26.63
C ILE A 16 3.52 18.42 -27.69
N ARG A 17 2.90 19.59 -27.78
CA ARG A 17 1.95 19.90 -28.86
C ARG A 17 2.72 20.40 -30.09
N PRO A 18 2.47 19.88 -31.30
CA PRO A 18 2.92 20.50 -32.55
C PRO A 18 2.31 21.90 -32.69
N ALA A 19 3.07 22.86 -33.22
CA ALA A 19 2.65 24.26 -33.34
C ALA A 19 1.46 24.49 -34.31
N GLU A 20 1.02 23.46 -35.05
CA GLU A 20 0.01 23.56 -36.12
C GLU A 20 -1.35 22.93 -35.76
N GLU A 21 -1.61 22.58 -34.50
CA GLU A 21 -2.98 22.22 -34.08
C GLU A 21 -3.80 23.50 -33.83
N ASN A 22 -4.58 23.86 -34.85
CA ASN A 22 -5.50 25.00 -34.82
C ASN A 22 -6.55 24.79 -33.69
N PRO A 23 -6.77 25.75 -32.77
CA PRO A 23 -7.60 25.56 -31.58
C PRO A 23 -9.09 25.27 -31.84
N GLU A 24 -9.56 25.43 -33.09
CA GLU A 24 -10.97 25.39 -33.45
C GLU A 24 -11.48 24.05 -33.97
N ASN A 25 -10.60 23.09 -34.29
CA ASN A 25 -11.01 21.73 -34.61
C ASN A 25 -10.87 20.84 -33.37
N ASN A 26 -11.86 20.94 -32.49
CA ASN A 26 -11.96 20.13 -31.28
C ASN A 26 -12.57 18.75 -31.67
N PRO A 27 -11.80 17.66 -31.80
CA PRO A 27 -12.39 16.33 -31.88
C PRO A 27 -13.13 16.03 -30.56
N ASP A 28 -14.17 15.21 -30.66
CA ASP A 28 -14.99 14.70 -29.56
C ASP A 28 -14.16 14.41 -28.28
N PRO A 29 -14.62 14.86 -27.09
CA PRO A 29 -14.00 14.55 -25.80
C PRO A 29 -13.60 13.07 -25.63
N GLU A 30 -14.42 12.11 -26.08
CA GLU A 30 -14.07 10.68 -25.97
C GLU A 30 -12.84 10.30 -26.81
N SER A 31 -12.71 10.88 -28.01
CA SER A 31 -11.51 10.73 -28.85
C SER A 31 -10.29 11.40 -28.23
N GLN A 32 -10.44 12.48 -27.46
CA GLN A 32 -9.34 13.10 -26.73
C GLN A 32 -8.88 12.26 -25.55
N TYR A 33 -9.80 11.65 -24.80
CA TYR A 33 -9.44 10.78 -23.67
C TYR A 33 -8.77 9.48 -24.13
N ALA A 34 -9.23 8.88 -25.24
CA ALA A 34 -8.62 7.69 -25.80
C ALA A 34 -7.20 7.93 -26.32
N LYS A 35 -6.93 9.07 -26.99
CA LYS A 35 -5.58 9.45 -27.44
C LYS A 35 -4.68 10.02 -26.35
N ALA A 36 -5.25 10.63 -25.31
CA ALA A 36 -4.49 11.14 -24.16
C ALA A 36 -3.75 10.04 -23.39
N GLY A 37 -4.18 8.78 -23.49
CA GLY A 37 -3.47 7.64 -22.87
C GLY A 37 -2.07 7.39 -23.44
N GLU A 38 -1.79 7.80 -24.68
CA GLU A 38 -0.55 7.42 -25.40
C GLU A 38 0.49 8.55 -25.51
N ASP A 39 0.09 9.81 -25.24
CA ASP A 39 0.87 11.02 -25.59
C ASP A 39 1.71 11.64 -24.46
N TYR A 40 1.67 11.11 -23.24
CA TYR A 40 2.42 11.68 -22.11
C TYR A 40 3.83 11.10 -21.99
N ILE A 41 4.83 11.96 -22.16
CA ILE A 41 6.21 11.61 -21.87
C ILE A 41 6.43 11.80 -20.37
N ARG A 42 6.72 10.71 -19.66
CA ARG A 42 7.23 10.77 -18.27
C ARG A 42 8.70 11.15 -18.30
N ALA A 43 9.03 12.36 -17.88
CA ALA A 43 10.39 12.86 -17.77
C ALA A 43 10.74 13.21 -16.33
N ARG A 44 12.03 13.31 -16.03
CA ARG A 44 12.50 13.70 -14.69
C ARG A 44 12.52 15.22 -14.57
N TYR A 45 11.94 15.76 -13.50
CA TYR A 45 12.06 17.17 -13.15
C TYR A 45 13.50 17.45 -12.70
N LEU A 46 14.08 18.53 -13.23
CA LEU A 46 15.38 19.04 -12.82
C LEU A 46 15.15 20.30 -12.00
N SER A 47 15.83 20.44 -10.86
CA SER A 47 15.78 21.68 -10.08
C SER A 47 16.23 22.88 -10.94
N ALA A 48 15.72 24.07 -10.67
CA ALA A 48 16.11 25.30 -11.39
C ALA A 48 17.63 25.50 -11.44
N THR A 49 18.32 25.13 -10.36
CA THR A 49 19.79 25.19 -10.25
C THR A 49 20.47 24.18 -11.19
N GLU A 50 19.97 22.94 -11.26
CA GLU A 50 20.49 21.92 -12.18
C GLU A 50 20.20 22.27 -13.64
N ALA A 51 19.02 22.83 -13.93
CA ALA A 51 18.64 23.31 -15.25
C ALA A 51 19.54 24.46 -15.72
N ALA A 52 19.80 25.46 -14.88
CA ALA A 52 20.72 26.56 -15.18
C ALA A 52 22.14 26.04 -15.44
N TRP A 53 22.65 25.11 -14.62
CA TRP A 53 23.98 24.52 -14.80
C TRP A 53 24.13 23.80 -16.15
N ARG A 54 23.08 23.09 -16.59
CA ARG A 54 23.02 22.43 -17.91
C ARG A 54 22.90 23.43 -19.05
N ILE A 55 22.08 24.48 -18.89
CA ILE A 55 21.89 25.54 -19.91
C ILE A 55 23.22 26.25 -20.19
N PHE A 56 24.01 26.51 -19.16
CA PHE A 56 25.34 27.13 -19.30
C PHE A 56 26.46 26.14 -19.69
N GLY A 57 26.14 24.86 -19.93
CA GLY A 57 27.11 23.87 -20.42
C GLY A 57 28.14 23.39 -19.38
N PHE A 58 27.88 23.59 -18.09
CA PHE A 58 28.79 23.15 -17.04
C PHE A 58 28.63 21.65 -16.73
N GLU A 59 29.73 20.93 -16.51
CA GLU A 59 29.69 19.52 -16.10
C GLU A 59 29.15 19.39 -14.67
N LEU A 60 27.96 18.79 -14.53
CA LEU A 60 27.31 18.56 -13.22
C LEU A 60 27.92 17.39 -12.44
N THR A 61 28.31 16.33 -13.14
CA THR A 61 28.94 15.14 -12.58
C THR A 61 29.80 14.48 -13.64
N HIS A 62 31.05 14.18 -13.30
CA HIS A 62 31.91 13.34 -14.12
C HIS A 62 31.81 11.88 -13.63
N LYS A 63 31.62 10.92 -14.55
CA LYS A 63 31.61 9.48 -14.24
C LYS A 63 32.70 8.80 -15.05
N SER A 64 33.66 8.18 -14.37
CA SER A 64 34.71 7.37 -14.99
C SER A 64 34.63 5.94 -14.45
N PRO A 65 34.37 4.93 -15.30
CA PRO A 65 34.04 5.05 -16.73
C PRO A 65 32.65 5.66 -16.98
N ALA A 66 32.44 6.19 -18.19
CA ALA A 66 31.12 6.67 -18.60
C ALA A 66 30.12 5.51 -18.64
N VAL A 67 28.87 5.72 -18.20
CA VAL A 67 27.82 4.70 -18.26
C VAL A 67 26.79 5.08 -19.30
N GLN A 68 26.65 4.27 -20.35
CA GLN A 68 25.69 4.47 -21.43
C GLN A 68 24.45 3.59 -21.20
N ARG A 69 23.28 4.23 -21.08
CA ARG A 69 22.00 3.53 -20.96
C ARG A 69 21.47 3.16 -22.34
N LEU A 70 21.22 1.88 -22.55
CA LEU A 70 20.71 1.33 -23.81
C LEU A 70 19.21 1.05 -23.70
N ALA A 71 18.47 1.49 -24.70
CA ALA A 71 17.05 1.17 -24.88
C ALA A 71 16.93 -0.01 -25.85
N VAL A 72 15.91 -0.84 -25.63
CA VAL A 72 15.47 -1.88 -26.57
C VAL A 72 14.01 -1.63 -26.90
N HIS A 73 13.61 -2.08 -28.09
CA HIS A 73 12.28 -1.91 -28.65
C HIS A 73 11.99 -3.07 -29.60
N ASP A 74 10.74 -3.28 -29.97
CA ASP A 74 10.35 -4.22 -31.02
C ASP A 74 10.61 -3.63 -32.42
N VAL A 75 10.52 -4.45 -33.47
CA VAL A 75 10.67 -4.08 -34.89
C VAL A 75 9.78 -2.89 -35.25
N GLN A 76 8.55 -2.87 -34.73
CA GLN A 76 7.54 -1.84 -35.03
C GLN A 76 7.69 -0.57 -34.18
N ASP A 77 8.46 -0.60 -33.09
CA ASP A 77 8.55 0.48 -32.08
C ASP A 77 9.85 1.29 -32.17
N SER A 78 10.43 1.43 -33.36
CA SER A 78 11.66 2.21 -33.54
C SER A 78 11.44 3.69 -33.23
N ARG A 79 11.72 4.10 -31.99
CA ARG A 79 11.57 5.49 -31.55
C ARG A 79 12.63 6.39 -32.21
N PRO A 80 12.24 7.48 -32.90
CA PRO A 80 13.19 8.40 -33.49
C PRO A 80 14.02 9.11 -32.41
N GLN A 81 15.35 9.17 -32.59
CA GLN A 81 16.22 10.05 -31.80
C GLN A 81 16.33 11.41 -32.50
N PHE A 82 15.97 12.48 -31.80
CA PHE A 82 16.15 13.85 -32.26
C PHE A 82 17.56 14.33 -31.87
N THR A 83 18.33 14.78 -32.84
CA THR A 83 19.56 15.55 -32.61
C THR A 83 19.24 17.05 -32.71
N ALA A 84 19.83 17.85 -31.82
CA ALA A 84 19.69 19.30 -31.88
C ALA A 84 20.51 19.84 -33.08
N GLY A 85 19.80 20.36 -34.08
CA GLY A 85 20.34 21.03 -35.27
C GLY A 85 19.21 21.28 -36.28
N ASP A 86 19.34 22.36 -37.07
CA ASP A 86 18.31 22.94 -37.96
C ASP A 86 17.75 22.05 -39.10
N ALA A 87 18.00 20.74 -39.07
CA ALA A 87 17.35 19.79 -39.96
C ALA A 87 16.87 18.57 -39.16
N ALA A 88 15.55 18.38 -39.09
CA ALA A 88 14.90 17.20 -38.53
C ALA A 88 15.30 15.93 -39.30
N ARG A 89 16.48 15.37 -39.00
CA ARG A 89 16.89 14.03 -39.44
C ARG A 89 16.74 13.08 -38.26
N SER A 90 15.84 12.11 -38.39
CA SER A 90 15.71 11.01 -37.44
C SER A 90 16.97 10.15 -37.46
N ASP A 91 17.70 10.06 -36.35
CA ASP A 91 18.83 9.14 -36.22
C ASP A 91 18.35 7.73 -35.84
N ALA A 92 19.06 6.68 -36.30
CA ALA A 92 18.76 5.30 -35.96
C ALA A 92 18.99 5.02 -34.47
N SER A 93 18.15 4.18 -33.87
CA SER A 93 18.35 3.72 -32.50
C SER A 93 19.67 2.96 -32.36
N MET A 94 20.26 2.97 -31.17
CA MET A 94 21.48 2.21 -30.88
C MET A 94 21.33 0.72 -31.13
N LEU A 95 20.13 0.16 -30.91
CA LEU A 95 19.85 -1.25 -31.22
C LEU A 95 19.87 -1.49 -32.73
N LYS A 96 19.26 -0.59 -33.52
CA LYS A 96 19.31 -0.69 -34.98
C LYS A 96 20.75 -0.56 -35.51
N ARG A 97 21.55 0.35 -34.96
CA ARG A 97 22.99 0.48 -35.28
C ARG A 97 23.77 -0.78 -34.93
N TYR A 98 23.46 -1.44 -33.81
CA TYR A 98 24.05 -2.73 -33.48
C TYR A 98 23.71 -3.82 -34.50
N LEU A 99 22.48 -3.87 -35.01
CA LEU A 99 22.10 -4.81 -36.07
C LEU A 99 22.78 -4.51 -37.41
N LEU A 100 23.12 -3.24 -37.67
CA LEU A 100 23.84 -2.77 -38.86
C LEU A 100 25.37 -2.73 -38.70
N ARG A 101 25.90 -3.35 -37.63
CA ARG A 101 27.34 -3.30 -37.34
C ARG A 101 28.16 -3.99 -38.44
N PRO A 102 29.41 -3.55 -38.68
CA PRO A 102 30.33 -4.23 -39.58
C PRO A 102 30.61 -5.68 -39.15
N ASP A 103 30.94 -6.54 -40.12
CA ASP A 103 31.07 -7.98 -39.88
C ASP A 103 32.17 -8.36 -38.88
N ALA A 104 33.21 -7.54 -38.77
CA ALA A 104 34.27 -7.69 -37.77
C ALA A 104 33.73 -7.78 -36.34
N TYR A 105 32.59 -7.14 -36.06
CA TYR A 105 31.97 -7.07 -34.74
C TYR A 105 30.82 -8.06 -34.54
N ASN A 106 30.60 -9.00 -35.47
CA ASN A 106 29.46 -9.94 -35.43
C ASN A 106 29.44 -10.83 -34.19
N HIS A 107 30.61 -11.10 -33.61
CA HIS A 107 30.80 -11.93 -32.41
C HIS A 107 30.47 -11.21 -31.10
N LEU A 108 30.24 -9.89 -31.11
CA LEU A 108 29.98 -9.11 -29.90
C LEU A 108 28.49 -9.07 -29.55
N THR A 109 28.18 -9.21 -28.25
CA THR A 109 26.84 -8.92 -27.71
C THR A 109 26.57 -7.42 -27.77
N PHE A 110 25.30 -7.01 -27.60
CA PHE A 110 24.91 -5.61 -27.74
C PHE A 110 25.66 -4.68 -26.78
N ILE A 111 25.82 -5.10 -25.52
CA ILE A 111 26.60 -4.34 -24.53
C ILE A 111 28.06 -4.26 -24.96
N LYS A 112 28.68 -5.40 -25.31
CA LYS A 112 30.09 -5.44 -25.67
C LYS A 112 30.42 -4.62 -26.90
N TYR A 113 29.52 -4.60 -27.88
CA TYR A 113 29.68 -3.76 -29.05
C TYR A 113 29.73 -2.27 -28.68
N VAL A 114 28.76 -1.78 -27.88
CA VAL A 114 28.73 -0.37 -27.47
C VAL A 114 29.93 0.00 -26.59
N GLU A 115 30.40 -0.92 -25.74
CA GLU A 115 31.62 -0.73 -24.94
C GLU A 115 32.89 -0.66 -25.81
N ALA A 116 32.91 -1.35 -26.95
CA ALA A 116 34.08 -1.47 -27.82
C ALA A 116 34.22 -0.37 -28.87
N VAL A 117 33.12 0.28 -29.30
CA VAL A 117 33.15 1.19 -30.45
C VAL A 117 32.60 2.58 -30.17
N VAL A 118 33.03 3.55 -30.98
CA VAL A 118 32.46 4.90 -31.09
C VAL A 118 32.06 5.17 -32.54
N PHE A 119 31.05 6.02 -32.72
CA PHE A 119 30.50 6.35 -34.04
C PHE A 119 30.84 7.78 -34.42
N ARG A 120 31.20 8.01 -35.68
CA ARG A 120 31.25 9.34 -36.27
C ARG A 120 30.41 9.40 -37.56
N PRO A 121 29.89 10.58 -37.93
CA PRO A 121 29.26 10.76 -39.24
C PRO A 121 30.20 10.33 -40.37
N SER A 122 29.64 9.68 -41.40
CA SER A 122 30.36 9.40 -42.65
C SER A 122 30.30 10.59 -43.60
N THR A 123 31.36 10.79 -44.36
CA THR A 123 31.38 11.71 -45.50
C THR A 123 30.83 11.03 -46.76
N GLU A 124 30.51 11.81 -47.79
CA GLU A 124 30.04 11.26 -49.06
C GLU A 124 31.10 10.42 -49.78
N ALA A 125 32.36 10.85 -49.73
CA ALA A 125 33.49 10.11 -50.29
C ALA A 125 33.68 8.75 -49.60
N GLU A 126 33.64 8.71 -48.26
CA GLU A 126 33.76 7.46 -47.48
C GLU A 126 32.59 6.48 -47.72
N ARG A 127 31.40 6.99 -48.09
CA ARG A 127 30.27 6.13 -48.46
C ARG A 127 30.41 5.59 -49.89
N ALA A 128 31.02 6.36 -50.79
CA ALA A 128 31.25 5.95 -52.16
C ALA A 128 32.41 4.94 -52.27
N ASP A 129 33.41 5.08 -51.41
CA ASP A 129 34.59 4.19 -51.34
C ASP A 129 34.89 3.78 -49.88
N PRO A 130 34.16 2.79 -49.33
CA PRO A 130 34.37 2.32 -47.96
C PRO A 130 35.75 1.72 -47.70
N ASP A 131 36.43 1.22 -48.74
CA ASP A 131 37.76 0.64 -48.65
C ASP A 131 38.86 1.71 -48.43
N SER A 132 38.53 2.99 -48.65
CA SER A 132 39.41 4.13 -48.36
C SER A 132 39.50 4.49 -46.87
N LEU A 133 38.72 3.83 -46.00
CA LEU A 133 38.74 4.08 -44.57
C LEU A 133 40.06 3.61 -43.93
N PRO A 134 40.57 4.34 -42.90
CA PRO A 134 41.79 3.96 -42.21
C PRO A 134 41.64 2.64 -41.44
N ASP A 135 42.76 1.94 -41.23
CA ASP A 135 42.79 0.70 -40.45
C ASP A 135 42.13 0.87 -39.07
N GLY A 136 41.22 -0.05 -38.73
CA GLY A 136 40.41 0.01 -37.50
C GLY A 136 39.14 0.86 -37.61
N ALA A 137 38.84 1.43 -38.79
CA ALA A 137 37.57 2.07 -39.10
C ALA A 137 36.78 1.25 -40.12
N ALA A 138 35.48 1.09 -39.91
CA ALA A 138 34.59 0.39 -40.84
C ALA A 138 33.25 1.11 -40.97
N LEU A 139 32.66 1.07 -42.16
CA LEU A 139 31.33 1.66 -42.39
C LEU A 139 30.23 0.70 -41.94
N GLU A 140 29.20 1.20 -41.26
CA GLU A 140 27.99 0.44 -40.97
C GLU A 140 27.34 -0.09 -42.27
N HIS A 141 26.73 -1.28 -42.18
CA HIS A 141 25.87 -1.79 -43.24
C HIS A 141 24.66 -0.86 -43.44
N THR A 142 24.17 -0.77 -44.68
CA THR A 142 23.03 0.08 -45.01
C THR A 142 21.82 -0.77 -45.37
N GLU A 143 20.66 -0.45 -44.81
CA GLU A 143 19.39 -1.06 -45.19
C GLU A 143 18.77 -0.31 -46.38
N PRO A 144 18.23 -1.02 -47.38
CA PRO A 144 17.49 -0.40 -48.47
C PRO A 144 16.34 0.47 -47.95
N GLY A 145 16.30 1.74 -48.34
CA GLY A 145 15.25 2.68 -47.92
C GLY A 145 15.46 3.32 -46.55
N SER A 146 16.64 3.21 -45.93
CA SER A 146 16.93 3.92 -44.67
C SER A 146 16.94 5.44 -44.85
N THR A 147 16.26 6.16 -43.96
CA THR A 147 16.25 7.64 -43.95
C THR A 147 17.46 8.25 -43.24
N PHE A 148 18.22 7.44 -42.49
CA PHE A 148 19.45 7.82 -41.81
C PHE A 148 20.68 7.34 -42.59
N LEU A 149 21.79 8.06 -42.42
CA LEU A 149 23.07 7.74 -43.07
C LEU A 149 23.89 6.74 -42.22
N PRO A 150 24.63 5.82 -42.87
CA PRO A 150 25.55 4.93 -42.17
C PRO A 150 26.66 5.75 -41.50
N LYS A 151 27.09 5.34 -40.31
CA LYS A 151 28.21 5.95 -39.58
C LYS A 151 29.47 5.12 -39.76
N VAL A 152 30.61 5.79 -39.58
CA VAL A 152 31.89 5.10 -39.47
C VAL A 152 32.06 4.67 -38.01
N VAL A 153 32.33 3.38 -37.83
CA VAL A 153 32.58 2.71 -36.56
C VAL A 153 34.08 2.64 -36.36
N VAL A 154 34.57 3.09 -35.20
CA VAL A 154 35.99 3.06 -34.82
C VAL A 154 36.12 2.46 -33.42
N GLU A 155 37.23 1.76 -33.16
CA GLU A 155 37.53 1.24 -31.83
C GLU A 155 37.67 2.36 -30.79
N ARG A 156 37.03 2.14 -29.65
CA ARG A 156 36.96 3.09 -28.56
C ARG A 156 38.24 3.05 -27.72
N GLN A 157 38.87 4.20 -27.55
CA GLN A 157 40.07 4.35 -26.72
C GLN A 157 39.76 4.60 -25.23
N VAL A 158 38.58 5.16 -24.92
CA VAL A 158 38.19 5.53 -23.55
C VAL A 158 37.14 4.54 -23.02
N PRO A 159 37.36 3.86 -21.88
CA PRO A 159 36.43 2.85 -21.38
C PRO A 159 35.03 3.43 -21.09
N THR A 160 34.00 2.73 -21.53
CA THR A 160 32.58 3.03 -21.31
C THR A 160 31.88 1.73 -20.90
N VAL A 161 30.85 1.82 -20.07
CA VAL A 161 30.06 0.69 -19.59
C VAL A 161 28.64 0.78 -20.14
N GLY A 162 28.21 -0.26 -20.85
CA GLY A 162 26.85 -0.37 -21.38
C GLY A 162 25.89 -0.99 -20.36
N ARG A 163 24.67 -0.44 -20.26
CA ARG A 163 23.59 -1.03 -19.45
C ARG A 163 22.25 -0.96 -20.19
N ILE A 164 21.68 -2.11 -20.52
CA ILE A 164 20.32 -2.18 -21.05
C ILE A 164 19.33 -1.87 -19.93
N LYS A 165 18.37 -0.96 -20.19
CA LYS A 165 17.29 -0.60 -19.25
C LYS A 165 16.61 -1.88 -18.74
N SER A 166 16.33 -1.94 -17.43
CA SER A 166 15.50 -3.02 -16.88
C SER A 166 14.07 -2.93 -17.44
N ILE A 167 13.54 -4.07 -17.89
CA ILE A 167 12.23 -4.20 -18.50
C ILE A 167 11.51 -5.32 -17.77
N ARG A 168 10.24 -5.11 -17.45
CA ARG A 168 9.40 -6.09 -16.74
C ARG A 168 8.89 -7.16 -17.72
N PRO A 169 8.67 -8.40 -17.27
CA PRO A 169 8.09 -9.45 -18.12
C PRO A 169 6.75 -9.05 -18.77
N SER A 170 5.93 -8.28 -18.05
CA SER A 170 4.66 -7.72 -18.57
C SER A 170 4.80 -6.80 -19.78
N ALA A 171 6.00 -6.31 -20.10
CA ALA A 171 6.26 -5.52 -21.32
C ALA A 171 6.41 -6.39 -22.60
N GLY A 172 6.10 -7.68 -22.52
CA GLY A 172 6.02 -8.59 -23.67
C GLY A 172 7.35 -8.73 -24.42
N ASN A 173 7.32 -8.54 -25.74
CA ASN A 173 8.48 -8.73 -26.62
C ASN A 173 9.73 -7.96 -26.17
N ALA A 174 9.57 -6.74 -25.65
CA ALA A 174 10.68 -5.93 -25.19
C ALA A 174 11.49 -6.60 -24.06
N TYR A 175 10.83 -7.39 -23.21
CA TYR A 175 11.50 -8.18 -22.17
C TYR A 175 12.36 -9.29 -22.77
N TYR A 176 11.78 -10.08 -23.68
CA TYR A 176 12.47 -11.21 -24.31
C TYR A 176 13.63 -10.77 -25.19
N ILE A 177 13.44 -9.69 -25.97
CA ILE A 177 14.51 -9.04 -26.75
C ILE A 177 15.66 -8.63 -25.83
N ARG A 178 15.38 -8.01 -24.68
CA ARG A 178 16.40 -7.66 -23.69
C ARG A 178 17.16 -8.89 -23.21
N GLN A 179 16.46 -9.96 -22.86
CA GLN A 179 17.11 -11.18 -22.36
C GLN A 179 18.04 -11.77 -23.42
N ILE A 180 17.60 -11.88 -24.67
CA ILE A 180 18.45 -12.41 -25.76
C ILE A 180 19.70 -11.55 -25.96
N LEU A 181 19.56 -10.22 -26.02
CA LEU A 181 20.67 -9.28 -26.22
C LEU A 181 21.70 -9.27 -25.07
N LEU A 182 21.32 -9.73 -23.88
CA LEU A 182 22.23 -9.90 -22.74
C LEU A 182 23.07 -11.17 -22.86
N HIS A 183 22.53 -12.23 -23.48
CA HIS A 183 23.13 -13.55 -23.45
C HIS A 183 23.88 -13.93 -24.73
N ARG A 184 23.44 -13.45 -25.90
CA ARG A 184 24.10 -13.80 -27.17
C ARG A 184 24.20 -12.66 -28.19
N PRO A 185 25.17 -12.72 -29.11
CA PRO A 185 25.21 -11.83 -30.27
C PRO A 185 24.01 -12.08 -31.20
N VAL A 186 23.48 -11.01 -31.77
CA VAL A 186 22.36 -11.06 -32.72
C VAL A 186 22.64 -10.16 -33.91
N ARG A 187 22.37 -10.62 -35.14
CA ARG A 187 22.69 -9.91 -36.39
C ARG A 187 21.48 -9.33 -37.09
N SER A 188 20.29 -9.86 -36.85
CA SER A 188 19.05 -9.39 -37.44
C SER A 188 17.86 -9.74 -36.55
N TRP A 189 16.70 -9.16 -36.86
CA TRP A 189 15.46 -9.54 -36.19
C TRP A 189 15.09 -11.02 -36.39
N LEU A 190 15.45 -11.59 -37.55
CA LEU A 190 15.28 -13.02 -37.81
C LEU A 190 16.19 -13.85 -36.91
N ASP A 191 17.48 -13.48 -36.81
CA ASP A 191 18.47 -14.15 -35.95
C ASP A 191 18.09 -14.06 -34.46
N MET A 192 17.40 -12.99 -34.05
CA MET A 192 16.85 -12.87 -32.71
C MET A 192 15.74 -13.89 -32.41
N ARG A 193 15.08 -14.42 -33.45
CA ARG A 193 14.06 -15.48 -33.36
C ARG A 193 14.62 -16.87 -33.67
N THR A 194 15.89 -16.97 -34.04
CA THR A 194 16.56 -18.23 -34.31
C THR A 194 17.29 -18.70 -33.06
N ASP A 195 17.06 -19.93 -32.62
CA ASP A 195 17.82 -20.51 -31.49
C ASP A 195 19.24 -20.92 -31.91
N SER A 196 20.04 -21.33 -30.93
CA SER A 196 21.40 -21.84 -31.10
C SER A 196 21.50 -23.11 -31.95
N THR A 197 20.39 -23.83 -32.18
CA THR A 197 20.33 -25.01 -33.07
C THR A 197 20.03 -24.63 -34.53
N GLY A 198 19.66 -23.37 -34.78
CA GLY A 198 19.29 -22.86 -36.11
C GLY A 198 17.79 -22.89 -36.40
N THR A 199 16.94 -23.22 -35.43
CA THR A 199 15.48 -23.27 -35.62
C THR A 199 14.87 -21.89 -35.43
N VAL A 200 14.05 -21.45 -36.40
CA VAL A 200 13.35 -20.15 -36.34
C VAL A 200 12.01 -20.31 -35.64
N HIS A 201 11.81 -19.56 -34.55
CA HIS A 201 10.60 -19.61 -33.73
C HIS A 201 9.60 -18.52 -34.10
N SER A 202 8.34 -18.67 -33.72
CA SER A 202 7.27 -17.71 -34.04
C SER A 202 7.39 -16.42 -33.23
N THR A 203 7.87 -16.52 -31.99
CA THR A 203 8.04 -15.40 -31.06
C THR A 203 9.45 -15.33 -30.48
N PHE A 204 9.85 -14.15 -29.98
CA PHE A 204 11.11 -13.99 -29.25
C PHE A 204 11.14 -14.79 -27.95
N ARG A 205 9.97 -15.02 -27.33
CA ARG A 205 9.83 -15.84 -26.12
C ARG A 205 10.24 -17.28 -26.38
N GLU A 206 9.70 -17.89 -27.43
CA GLU A 206 10.00 -19.29 -27.81
C GLU A 206 11.49 -19.46 -28.11
N ALA A 207 12.10 -18.53 -28.86
CA ALA A 207 13.54 -18.55 -29.12
C ALA A 207 14.38 -18.47 -27.84
N ALA A 208 14.01 -17.57 -26.91
CA ALA A 208 14.70 -17.45 -25.63
C ALA A 208 14.52 -18.68 -24.72
N GLN A 209 13.35 -19.34 -24.79
CA GLN A 209 13.10 -20.61 -24.07
C GLN A 209 13.93 -21.76 -24.65
N ALA A 210 13.98 -21.89 -25.98
CA ALA A 210 14.77 -22.92 -26.66
C ALA A 210 16.28 -22.79 -26.35
N ASP A 211 16.77 -21.56 -26.22
CA ASP A 211 18.15 -21.27 -25.82
C ASP A 211 18.41 -21.42 -24.30
N GLY A 212 17.38 -21.74 -23.49
CA GLY A 212 17.50 -21.81 -22.03
C GLY A 212 17.81 -20.47 -21.36
N ILE A 213 17.57 -19.34 -22.05
CA ILE A 213 17.79 -17.99 -21.52
C ILE A 213 16.70 -17.61 -20.51
N ILE A 214 15.51 -18.16 -20.69
CA ILE A 214 14.40 -18.04 -19.75
C ILE A 214 13.88 -19.43 -19.44
N ASP A 215 13.65 -19.71 -18.15
CA ASP A 215 13.07 -20.98 -17.75
C ASP A 215 11.61 -21.06 -18.21
N GLY A 216 11.28 -22.20 -18.79
CA GLY A 216 9.93 -22.54 -19.23
C GLY A 216 8.98 -22.70 -18.05
N ASN A 217 8.44 -21.58 -17.54
CA ASN A 217 7.21 -21.47 -16.75
C ASN A 217 7.23 -21.77 -15.23
N ASP A 218 8.36 -21.89 -14.52
CA ASP A 218 8.30 -22.21 -13.07
C ASP A 218 8.95 -21.24 -12.09
N GLU A 219 9.61 -20.16 -12.53
CA GLU A 219 10.19 -19.18 -11.59
C GLU A 219 9.13 -18.58 -10.64
N TYR A 220 7.97 -18.20 -11.16
CA TYR A 220 6.87 -17.70 -10.33
C TYR A 220 6.31 -18.75 -9.38
N SER A 221 6.21 -20.01 -9.83
CA SER A 221 5.76 -21.12 -8.99
C SER A 221 6.77 -21.36 -7.86
N ASN A 222 8.07 -21.32 -8.16
CA ASN A 222 9.15 -21.50 -7.20
C ASN A 222 9.15 -20.40 -6.14
N VAL A 223 8.93 -19.15 -6.54
CA VAL A 223 8.82 -18.01 -5.60
C VAL A 223 7.63 -18.19 -4.65
N VAL A 224 6.47 -18.61 -5.17
CA VAL A 224 5.29 -18.85 -4.34
C VAL A 224 5.51 -20.07 -3.42
N GLN A 225 6.12 -21.14 -3.93
CA GLN A 225 6.45 -22.33 -3.16
C GLN A 225 7.45 -22.02 -2.04
N GLU A 226 8.52 -21.28 -2.32
CA GLU A 226 9.48 -20.82 -1.31
C GLU A 226 8.77 -19.99 -0.24
N ALA A 227 7.88 -19.07 -0.64
CA ALA A 227 7.11 -18.28 0.32
C ALA A 227 6.18 -19.14 1.19
N VAL A 228 5.61 -20.23 0.65
CA VAL A 228 4.82 -21.22 1.39
C VAL A 228 5.70 -21.99 2.36
N ASP A 229 6.87 -22.44 1.92
CA ASP A 229 7.83 -23.23 2.72
C ASP A 229 8.42 -22.39 3.87
N MET A 230 8.53 -21.08 3.69
CA MET A 230 8.89 -20.12 4.74
C MET A 230 7.74 -19.81 5.72
N HIS A 231 6.61 -20.51 5.63
CA HIS A 231 5.43 -20.35 6.50
C HIS A 231 4.84 -18.93 6.52
N ASN A 232 4.86 -18.24 5.38
CA ASN A 232 4.17 -16.95 5.27
C ASN A 232 2.65 -17.10 5.49
N SER A 233 2.03 -16.06 6.05
CA SER A 233 0.59 -16.05 6.26
C SER A 233 -0.17 -16.09 4.92
N PRO A 234 -1.37 -16.71 4.86
CA PRO A 234 -2.20 -16.71 3.66
C PRO A 234 -2.46 -15.31 3.08
N ALA A 235 -2.62 -14.30 3.95
CA ALA A 235 -2.77 -12.90 3.53
C ALA A 235 -1.55 -12.37 2.77
N ASN A 236 -0.33 -12.65 3.24
CA ASN A 236 0.90 -12.26 2.56
C ASN A 236 1.06 -13.00 1.23
N LEU A 237 0.70 -14.28 1.19
CA LEU A 237 0.72 -15.08 -0.04
C LEU A 237 -0.25 -14.52 -1.10
N ARG A 238 -1.46 -14.08 -0.70
CA ARG A 238 -2.41 -13.41 -1.61
C ARG A 238 -1.85 -12.10 -2.17
N PHE A 239 -1.16 -11.31 -1.35
CA PHE A 239 -0.50 -10.08 -1.82
C PHE A 239 0.64 -10.38 -2.80
N LEU A 240 1.51 -11.36 -2.47
CA LEU A 240 2.58 -11.81 -3.35
C LEU A 240 2.02 -12.31 -4.69
N PHE A 241 0.96 -13.13 -4.66
CA PHE A 241 0.26 -13.59 -5.85
C PHE A 241 -0.20 -12.42 -6.74
N ALA A 242 -0.84 -11.41 -6.17
CA ALA A 242 -1.31 -10.25 -6.92
C ALA A 242 -0.15 -9.43 -7.51
N LEU A 243 0.95 -9.26 -6.75
CA LEU A 243 2.16 -8.61 -7.22
C LEU A 243 2.80 -9.35 -8.40
N LEU A 244 2.98 -10.67 -8.27
CA LEU A 244 3.54 -11.50 -9.35
C LEU A 244 2.64 -11.47 -10.59
N THR A 245 1.32 -11.52 -10.39
CA THR A 245 0.34 -11.38 -11.47
C THR A 245 0.48 -10.03 -12.19
N HIS A 246 0.62 -8.93 -11.44
CA HIS A 246 0.88 -7.60 -12.00
C HIS A 246 2.20 -7.53 -12.78
N GLU A 247 3.23 -8.27 -12.36
CA GLU A 247 4.52 -8.37 -13.06
C GLU A 247 4.48 -9.33 -14.27
N GLY A 248 3.35 -10.01 -14.52
CA GLY A 248 3.10 -10.84 -15.71
C GLY A 248 3.10 -12.35 -15.46
N ALA A 249 3.00 -12.79 -14.20
CA ALA A 249 2.88 -14.21 -13.87
C ALA A 249 1.54 -14.79 -14.34
N PRO A 250 1.50 -16.09 -14.73
CA PRO A 250 0.27 -16.74 -15.16
C PRO A 250 -0.65 -17.03 -13.97
N ALA A 251 -1.54 -16.08 -13.65
CA ALA A 251 -2.41 -16.11 -12.47
C ALA A 251 -3.25 -17.39 -12.36
N ALA A 252 -3.85 -17.85 -13.45
CA ALA A 252 -4.65 -19.09 -13.46
C ALA A 252 -3.82 -20.33 -13.07
N LYS A 253 -2.57 -20.45 -13.55
CA LYS A 253 -1.67 -21.55 -13.18
C LYS A 253 -1.33 -21.48 -11.69
N LEU A 254 -0.93 -20.31 -11.21
CA LEU A 254 -0.57 -20.11 -9.80
C LEU A 254 -1.77 -20.35 -8.87
N TRP A 255 -2.96 -19.92 -9.26
CA TRP A 255 -4.19 -20.17 -8.52
C TRP A 255 -4.47 -21.67 -8.37
N GLU A 256 -4.46 -22.42 -9.46
CA GLU A 256 -4.72 -23.87 -9.40
C GLU A 256 -3.68 -24.60 -8.53
N SER A 257 -2.41 -24.18 -8.59
CA SER A 257 -1.34 -24.79 -7.78
C SER A 257 -1.41 -24.46 -6.29
N PHE A 258 -1.81 -23.23 -5.92
CA PHE A 258 -1.63 -22.71 -4.56
C PHE A 258 -2.90 -22.21 -3.88
N ARG A 259 -4.10 -22.37 -4.49
CA ARG A 259 -5.36 -21.87 -3.92
C ARG A 259 -5.61 -22.31 -2.48
N GLN A 260 -5.21 -23.53 -2.11
CA GLN A 260 -5.34 -24.02 -0.74
C GLN A 260 -4.50 -23.21 0.25
N ASN A 261 -3.25 -22.89 -0.11
CA ASN A 261 -2.36 -22.04 0.69
C ASN A 261 -2.91 -20.62 0.80
N PHE A 262 -3.46 -20.08 -0.31
CA PHE A 262 -4.02 -18.73 -0.35
C PHE A 262 -5.32 -18.57 0.44
N SER A 263 -6.03 -19.65 0.74
CA SER A 263 -7.37 -19.59 1.36
C SER A 263 -7.44 -20.29 2.72
N ARG A 264 -6.30 -20.77 3.23
CA ARG A 264 -6.23 -21.57 4.47
C ARG A 264 -6.88 -20.88 5.68
N ASP A 265 -6.75 -19.55 5.77
CA ASP A 265 -7.31 -18.72 6.83
C ASP A 265 -8.84 -18.53 6.76
N TYR A 266 -9.47 -18.88 5.63
CA TYR A 266 -10.93 -18.92 5.51
C TYR A 266 -11.55 -20.26 5.90
N LEU A 267 -10.74 -21.31 6.08
CA LEU A 267 -11.23 -22.56 6.65
C LEU A 267 -11.41 -22.42 8.17
N PRO A 268 -12.44 -23.05 8.77
CA PRO A 268 -12.54 -23.14 10.22
C PRO A 268 -11.31 -23.80 10.83
N TYR A 269 -10.87 -23.32 12.00
CA TYR A 269 -9.61 -23.73 12.65
C TYR A 269 -9.47 -25.25 12.87
N ASN A 270 -10.59 -25.97 13.03
CA ASN A 270 -10.60 -27.40 13.31
C ASN A 270 -10.58 -28.29 12.05
N HIS A 271 -10.54 -27.68 10.86
CA HIS A 271 -10.55 -28.42 9.61
C HIS A 271 -9.28 -28.12 8.80
N ASP A 272 -8.80 -29.13 8.08
CA ASP A 272 -7.89 -29.01 6.95
C ASP A 272 -8.65 -29.27 5.64
N TYR A 273 -7.98 -29.14 4.49
CA TYR A 273 -8.63 -29.39 3.20
C TYR A 273 -9.01 -30.86 2.99
N ASP A 274 -8.43 -31.79 3.76
CA ASP A 274 -8.72 -33.22 3.66
C ASP A 274 -9.96 -33.62 4.48
N SER A 275 -10.27 -32.87 5.54
CA SER A 275 -11.37 -33.15 6.49
C SER A 275 -12.54 -32.16 6.40
N ALA A 276 -12.39 -31.04 5.69
CA ALA A 276 -13.45 -30.04 5.57
C ALA A 276 -14.60 -30.52 4.67
N PRO A 277 -15.86 -30.19 5.03
CA PRO A 277 -16.99 -30.36 4.12
C PRO A 277 -16.77 -29.61 2.80
N THR A 278 -17.19 -30.18 1.67
CA THR A 278 -17.04 -29.58 0.33
C THR A 278 -17.53 -28.13 0.26
N LEU A 279 -18.69 -27.85 0.87
CA LEU A 279 -19.26 -26.50 0.92
C LEU A 279 -18.33 -25.50 1.63
N ALA A 280 -17.64 -25.91 2.69
CA ALA A 280 -16.72 -25.03 3.42
C ALA A 280 -15.46 -24.73 2.60
N ILE A 281 -14.97 -25.71 1.84
CA ILE A 281 -13.85 -25.53 0.91
C ILE A 281 -14.23 -24.56 -0.21
N GLU A 282 -15.41 -24.73 -0.81
CA GLU A 282 -15.93 -23.83 -1.86
C GLU A 282 -16.07 -22.40 -1.34
N GLN A 283 -16.63 -22.22 -0.14
CA GLN A 283 -16.74 -20.90 0.50
C GLN A 283 -15.38 -20.27 0.81
N ALA A 284 -14.39 -21.07 1.24
CA ALA A 284 -13.03 -20.58 1.50
C ALA A 284 -12.35 -20.10 0.21
N PHE A 285 -12.44 -20.88 -0.88
CA PHE A 285 -11.92 -20.47 -2.19
C PHE A 285 -12.61 -19.21 -2.70
N GLN A 286 -13.93 -19.11 -2.54
CA GLN A 286 -14.66 -17.93 -2.96
C GLN A 286 -14.28 -16.69 -2.15
N SER A 287 -14.14 -16.81 -0.84
CA SER A 287 -13.72 -15.71 0.05
C SER A 287 -12.30 -15.23 -0.27
N CYS A 288 -11.44 -16.18 -0.64
CA CYS A 288 -10.09 -15.88 -1.11
C CYS A 288 -10.10 -15.14 -2.45
N LEU A 289 -10.89 -15.59 -3.43
CA LEU A 289 -11.05 -14.91 -4.72
C LEU A 289 -11.58 -13.48 -4.55
N ASN A 290 -12.52 -13.25 -3.64
CA ASN A 290 -13.03 -11.91 -3.34
C ASN A 290 -11.92 -10.99 -2.80
N THR A 291 -11.03 -11.52 -1.95
CA THR A 291 -9.92 -10.77 -1.37
C THR A 291 -8.80 -10.52 -2.37
N ILE A 292 -8.50 -11.51 -3.23
CA ILE A 292 -7.54 -11.33 -4.34
C ILE A 292 -8.02 -10.24 -5.30
N ASP A 293 -9.31 -10.20 -5.62
CA ASP A 293 -9.90 -9.17 -6.48
C ASP A 293 -9.73 -7.77 -5.88
N GLU A 294 -9.85 -7.61 -4.56
CA GLU A 294 -9.57 -6.35 -3.86
C GLU A 294 -8.11 -5.91 -3.98
N ILE A 295 -7.18 -6.85 -3.85
CA ILE A 295 -5.75 -6.56 -3.96
C ILE A 295 -5.41 -6.22 -5.43
N LEU A 296 -5.91 -6.99 -6.40
CA LEU A 296 -5.71 -6.74 -7.83
C LEU A 296 -6.30 -5.40 -8.27
N ALA A 297 -7.43 -4.98 -7.71
CA ALA A 297 -8.02 -3.67 -7.98
C ALA A 297 -7.08 -2.52 -7.63
N SER A 298 -6.23 -2.68 -6.60
CA SER A 298 -5.20 -1.67 -6.25
C SER A 298 -4.10 -1.53 -7.32
N PHE A 299 -3.91 -2.56 -8.15
CA PHE A 299 -3.02 -2.57 -9.32
C PHE A 299 -3.74 -2.24 -10.63
N GLY A 300 -5.03 -1.88 -10.59
CA GLY A 300 -5.85 -1.62 -11.77
C GLY A 300 -6.28 -2.87 -12.54
N LEU A 301 -6.27 -4.04 -11.90
CA LEU A 301 -6.67 -5.33 -12.46
C LEU A 301 -7.94 -5.87 -11.76
N SER A 302 -8.53 -6.94 -12.29
CA SER A 302 -9.61 -7.72 -11.67
C SER A 302 -9.34 -9.21 -11.84
N ASN A 303 -10.04 -10.07 -11.10
CA ASN A 303 -9.94 -11.51 -11.27
C ASN A 303 -10.18 -11.93 -12.73
N THR A 304 -11.24 -11.39 -13.34
CA THR A 304 -11.61 -11.72 -14.73
C THR A 304 -10.55 -11.25 -15.73
N ALA A 305 -9.90 -10.10 -15.50
CA ALA A 305 -8.85 -9.57 -16.37
C ALA A 305 -7.58 -10.45 -16.38
N VAL A 306 -7.35 -11.22 -15.30
CA VAL A 306 -6.18 -12.10 -15.15
C VAL A 306 -6.52 -13.58 -15.33
N GLY A 307 -7.75 -13.90 -15.76
CA GLY A 307 -8.19 -15.27 -16.07
C GLY A 307 -8.59 -16.10 -14.86
N LEU A 308 -8.93 -15.47 -13.73
CA LEU A 308 -9.47 -16.14 -12.53
C LEU A 308 -11.01 -16.11 -12.53
N PRO A 309 -11.66 -17.02 -11.75
CA PRO A 309 -13.09 -16.94 -11.53
C PRO A 309 -13.50 -15.57 -10.94
N PRO A 310 -14.66 -15.03 -11.33
CA PRO A 310 -15.12 -13.75 -10.83
C PRO A 310 -15.27 -13.78 -9.31
N ALA A 311 -14.96 -12.66 -8.65
CA ALA A 311 -15.43 -12.45 -7.30
C ALA A 311 -16.97 -12.51 -7.30
N HIS A 312 -17.55 -13.19 -6.31
CA HIS A 312 -18.99 -13.13 -6.09
C HIS A 312 -19.38 -11.71 -5.68
N GLU A 313 -20.66 -11.37 -5.86
CA GLU A 313 -21.21 -10.16 -5.24
C GLU A 313 -20.81 -10.15 -3.77
N ARG A 314 -20.09 -9.09 -3.37
CA ARG A 314 -19.62 -8.97 -2.00
C ARG A 314 -20.88 -8.86 -1.12
N PRO A 315 -21.09 -9.75 -0.14
CA PRO A 315 -22.18 -9.57 0.81
C PRO A 315 -22.00 -8.19 1.44
N ALA A 316 -23.11 -7.52 1.68
CA ALA A 316 -23.04 -6.19 2.25
C ALA A 316 -22.38 -6.29 3.64
N ALA A 317 -21.61 -5.26 4.05
CA ALA A 317 -20.81 -5.34 5.26
C ALA A 317 -21.65 -5.61 6.53
N ASP A 318 -22.92 -5.21 6.50
CA ASP A 318 -23.95 -5.55 7.48
C ASP A 318 -24.33 -7.03 7.48
N GLU A 319 -24.49 -7.67 6.31
CA GLU A 319 -24.73 -9.11 6.20
C GLU A 319 -23.54 -9.91 6.78
N SER A 320 -22.32 -9.52 6.42
CA SER A 320 -21.10 -10.16 6.91
C SER A 320 -20.95 -10.08 8.44
N GLU A 321 -21.21 -8.91 9.03
CA GLU A 321 -21.18 -8.74 10.50
C GLU A 321 -22.30 -9.58 11.16
N GLN A 322 -23.50 -9.64 10.56
CA GLN A 322 -24.60 -10.45 11.08
C GLN A 322 -24.28 -11.95 11.07
N GLU A 323 -23.70 -12.46 9.98
CA GLU A 323 -23.30 -13.86 9.83
C GLU A 323 -22.19 -14.26 10.82
N HIS A 324 -21.18 -13.40 11.00
CA HIS A 324 -20.08 -13.65 11.95
C HIS A 324 -20.57 -13.79 13.39
N PHE A 325 -21.56 -12.98 13.80
CA PHE A 325 -22.10 -13.01 15.16
C PHE A 325 -23.30 -13.93 15.36
N ALA A 326 -24.01 -14.35 14.29
CA ALA A 326 -25.14 -15.28 14.35
C ALA A 326 -24.88 -16.53 15.22
N PRO A 327 -23.79 -17.31 15.02
CA PRO A 327 -23.54 -18.49 15.84
C PRO A 327 -23.14 -18.15 17.29
N LYS A 328 -22.66 -16.92 17.55
CA LYS A 328 -22.18 -16.47 18.86
C LYS A 328 -23.30 -15.85 19.72
N ARG A 329 -24.48 -15.53 19.16
CA ARG A 329 -25.53 -14.74 19.83
C ARG A 329 -25.94 -15.30 21.19
N GLN A 330 -26.16 -16.61 21.29
CA GLN A 330 -26.55 -17.23 22.56
C GLN A 330 -25.48 -17.06 23.64
N ALA A 331 -24.22 -17.33 23.30
CA ALA A 331 -23.10 -17.18 24.23
C ALA A 331 -22.92 -15.71 24.66
N LEU A 332 -23.08 -14.76 23.74
CA LEU A 332 -23.00 -13.32 24.03
C LEU A 332 -24.11 -12.87 24.99
N ARG A 333 -25.36 -13.32 24.80
CA ARG A 333 -26.46 -13.04 25.75
C ARG A 333 -26.16 -13.57 27.14
N SER A 334 -25.68 -14.81 27.25
CA SER A 334 -25.30 -15.40 28.54
C SER A 334 -24.16 -14.64 29.22
N LYS A 335 -23.12 -14.24 28.46
CA LYS A 335 -22.01 -13.43 28.98
C LYS A 335 -22.48 -12.07 29.48
N ALA A 336 -23.35 -11.39 28.74
CA ALA A 336 -23.92 -10.11 29.15
C ALA A 336 -24.76 -10.24 30.44
N ALA A 337 -25.62 -11.27 30.52
CA ALA A 337 -26.42 -11.52 31.72
C ALA A 337 -25.54 -11.85 32.95
N ALA A 338 -24.49 -12.64 32.77
CA ALA A 338 -23.55 -12.96 33.85
C ALA A 338 -22.78 -11.72 34.33
N ALA A 339 -22.35 -10.85 33.41
CA ALA A 339 -21.69 -9.60 33.76
C ALA A 339 -22.64 -8.65 34.52
N PHE A 340 -23.90 -8.55 34.09
CA PHE A 340 -24.90 -7.72 34.75
C PHE A 340 -25.15 -8.10 36.22
N GLN A 341 -25.06 -9.39 36.56
CA GLN A 341 -25.18 -9.83 37.95
C GLN A 341 -24.00 -9.40 38.84
N GLN A 342 -22.82 -9.18 38.24
CA GLN A 342 -21.61 -8.75 38.94
C GLN A 342 -21.49 -7.23 39.04
N PHE A 343 -22.36 -6.47 38.36
CA PHE A 343 -22.32 -5.02 38.40
C PHE A 343 -22.71 -4.46 39.77
N ASN A 344 -22.02 -3.38 40.15
CA ASN A 344 -22.50 -2.50 41.20
C ASN A 344 -23.72 -1.70 40.73
N ASP A 345 -24.41 -1.04 41.65
CA ASP A 345 -25.67 -0.34 41.34
C ASP A 345 -25.48 0.79 40.31
N GLN A 346 -24.34 1.49 40.36
CA GLN A 346 -24.01 2.53 39.39
C GLN A 346 -23.84 1.96 37.97
N GLN A 347 -23.12 0.86 37.83
CA GLN A 347 -22.93 0.16 36.55
C GLN A 347 -24.26 -0.40 36.02
N LYS A 348 -25.13 -0.93 36.88
CA LYS A 348 -26.49 -1.40 36.49
C LYS A 348 -27.35 -0.26 35.98
N GLN A 349 -27.29 0.90 36.64
CA GLN A 349 -28.02 2.09 36.22
C GLN A 349 -27.53 2.57 34.85
N ILE A 350 -26.22 2.78 34.68
CA ILE A 350 -25.62 3.21 33.41
C ILE A 350 -25.93 2.21 32.29
N TYR A 351 -25.79 0.91 32.56
CA TYR A 351 -26.11 -0.15 31.60
C TYR A 351 -27.56 -0.06 31.11
N THR A 352 -28.50 0.10 32.03
CA THR A 352 -29.93 0.20 31.73
C THR A 352 -30.23 1.47 30.93
N ASP A 353 -29.72 2.62 31.39
CA ASP A 353 -29.96 3.92 30.75
C ASP A 353 -29.42 3.97 29.32
N VAL A 354 -28.19 3.48 29.11
CA VAL A 354 -27.54 3.44 27.79
C VAL A 354 -28.30 2.50 26.84
N LEU A 355 -28.67 1.29 27.29
CA LEU A 355 -29.42 0.37 26.45
C LEU A 355 -30.81 0.89 26.11
N GLN A 356 -31.51 1.48 27.08
CA GLN A 356 -32.83 2.08 26.84
C GLN A 356 -32.73 3.22 25.83
N SER A 357 -31.70 4.07 25.95
CA SER A 357 -31.48 5.19 25.04
C SER A 357 -31.15 4.76 23.61
N ILE A 358 -30.46 3.62 23.43
CA ILE A 358 -30.11 3.07 22.11
C ILE A 358 -31.30 2.35 21.47
N LEU A 359 -32.04 1.56 22.26
CA LEU A 359 -33.07 0.66 21.76
C LEU A 359 -34.46 1.31 21.62
N SER A 360 -34.66 2.47 22.26
CA SER A 360 -35.91 3.24 22.20
C SER A 360 -35.64 4.66 21.73
N PRO A 361 -36.62 5.35 21.10
CA PRO A 361 -36.48 6.76 20.77
C PRO A 361 -36.14 7.59 22.00
N SER A 362 -34.97 8.22 21.98
CA SER A 362 -34.44 9.02 23.09
C SER A 362 -33.86 10.32 22.56
N PRO A 363 -34.05 11.45 23.26
CA PRO A 363 -33.35 12.69 22.91
C PRO A 363 -31.86 12.66 23.31
N HIS A 364 -31.43 11.71 24.15
CA HIS A 364 -30.07 11.64 24.71
C HIS A 364 -29.30 10.42 24.21
N THR A 365 -28.96 10.38 22.93
CA THR A 365 -28.31 9.21 22.31
C THR A 365 -26.78 9.19 22.43
N LEU A 366 -26.19 10.24 23.01
CA LEU A 366 -24.75 10.39 23.18
C LEU A 366 -24.36 10.21 24.65
N HIS A 367 -23.58 9.18 24.94
CA HIS A 367 -23.16 8.83 26.29
C HIS A 367 -21.65 8.80 26.40
N LEU A 368 -21.10 9.36 27.48
CA LEU A 368 -19.68 9.34 27.78
C LEU A 368 -19.47 8.64 29.13
N ILE A 369 -19.04 7.38 29.09
CA ILE A 369 -18.73 6.61 30.28
C ILE A 369 -17.27 6.86 30.64
N GLN A 370 -17.06 7.63 31.70
CA GLN A 370 -15.72 7.96 32.18
C GLN A 370 -15.51 7.53 33.62
N GLY A 371 -14.28 7.64 34.08
CA GLY A 371 -13.90 7.29 35.44
C GLY A 371 -12.45 6.84 35.47
N ARG A 372 -11.88 6.79 36.65
CA ARG A 372 -10.46 6.47 36.85
C ARG A 372 -10.08 5.07 36.38
N ALA A 373 -8.79 4.78 36.35
CA ALA A 373 -8.30 3.43 36.14
C ALA A 373 -8.93 2.44 37.15
N GLY A 374 -9.25 1.23 36.71
CA GLY A 374 -9.76 0.18 37.61
C GLY A 374 -11.22 0.31 38.07
N ARG A 375 -12.01 1.27 37.55
CA ARG A 375 -13.44 1.46 37.88
C ARG A 375 -14.42 0.56 37.09
N GLY A 376 -13.90 -0.32 36.22
CA GLY A 376 -14.72 -1.30 35.48
C GLY A 376 -15.32 -0.81 34.16
N LYS A 377 -14.82 0.30 33.57
CA LYS A 377 -15.27 0.86 32.28
C LYS A 377 -15.38 -0.19 31.17
N THR A 378 -14.29 -0.89 30.87
CA THR A 378 -14.23 -1.92 29.82
C THR A 378 -15.17 -3.09 30.10
N PHE A 379 -15.33 -3.48 31.37
CA PHE A 379 -16.23 -4.56 31.77
C PHE A 379 -17.70 -4.19 31.49
N LEU A 380 -18.09 -2.96 31.85
CA LEU A 380 -19.41 -2.41 31.53
C LEU A 380 -19.64 -2.32 30.02
N LEU A 381 -18.67 -1.76 29.28
CA LEU A 381 -18.74 -1.62 27.83
C LEU A 381 -18.90 -2.97 27.12
N GLN A 382 -18.12 -3.97 27.53
CA GLN A 382 -18.19 -5.31 26.96
C GLN A 382 -19.56 -5.96 27.19
N ALA A 383 -20.20 -5.75 28.34
CA ALA A 383 -21.54 -6.26 28.59
C ALA A 383 -22.59 -5.61 27.68
N ILE A 384 -22.51 -4.29 27.47
CA ILE A 384 -23.39 -3.55 26.55
C ILE A 384 -23.24 -4.09 25.13
N ILE A 385 -21.99 -4.22 24.65
CA ILE A 385 -21.69 -4.77 23.33
C ILE A 385 -22.23 -6.20 23.19
N ASN A 386 -21.96 -7.06 24.16
CA ASN A 386 -22.40 -8.45 24.15
C ASN A 386 -23.94 -8.55 24.15
N ASN A 387 -24.63 -7.67 24.90
CA ASN A 387 -26.08 -7.64 24.90
C ASN A 387 -26.64 -7.27 23.53
N LEU A 388 -26.17 -6.16 22.96
CA LEU A 388 -26.64 -5.66 21.66
C LEU A 388 -26.35 -6.66 20.53
N ARG A 389 -25.11 -7.17 20.43
CA ARG A 389 -24.76 -8.22 19.44
C ARG A 389 -25.51 -9.52 19.67
N GLY A 390 -25.72 -9.90 20.93
CA GLY A 390 -26.50 -11.08 21.31
C GLY A 390 -27.97 -11.03 20.83
N HIS A 391 -28.52 -9.82 20.67
CA HIS A 391 -29.85 -9.58 20.11
C HIS A 391 -29.84 -9.26 18.61
N GLY A 392 -28.68 -9.36 17.94
CA GLY A 392 -28.55 -9.18 16.49
C GLY A 392 -28.40 -7.74 16.02
N HIS A 393 -28.15 -6.79 16.91
CA HIS A 393 -27.87 -5.41 16.52
C HIS A 393 -26.49 -5.28 15.88
N LEU A 394 -26.42 -4.42 14.85
CA LEU A 394 -25.18 -4.06 14.17
C LEU A 394 -24.47 -2.96 14.96
N LEU A 395 -23.21 -3.17 15.33
CA LEU A 395 -22.44 -2.20 16.09
C LEU A 395 -21.17 -1.82 15.35
N ILE A 396 -20.81 -0.55 15.43
CA ILE A 396 -19.48 -0.08 15.07
C ILE A 396 -18.67 0.01 16.34
N ILE A 397 -17.58 -0.77 16.43
CA ILE A 397 -16.67 -0.71 17.57
C ILE A 397 -15.33 -0.15 17.10
N CYS A 398 -14.95 0.95 17.73
CA CYS A 398 -13.73 1.64 17.44
C CYS A 398 -12.86 1.83 18.68
N GLY A 399 -11.55 1.78 18.49
CA GLY A 399 -10.58 2.29 19.46
C GLY A 399 -9.84 3.49 18.90
N ALA A 400 -9.32 4.35 19.77
CA ALA A 400 -8.43 5.43 19.37
C ALA A 400 -7.11 4.91 18.77
N THR A 401 -6.60 3.81 19.33
CA THR A 401 -5.37 3.12 18.89
C THR A 401 -5.65 1.70 18.40
N GLY A 402 -4.71 1.10 17.68
CA GLY A 402 -4.83 -0.30 17.24
C GLY A 402 -4.99 -1.29 18.40
N LEU A 403 -4.32 -1.04 19.53
CA LEU A 403 -4.40 -1.89 20.72
C LEU A 403 -5.78 -1.81 21.40
N SER A 404 -6.33 -0.59 21.56
CA SER A 404 -7.70 -0.42 22.07
C SER A 404 -8.74 -1.08 21.14
N ALA A 405 -8.55 -0.97 19.83
CA ALA A 405 -9.44 -1.62 18.86
C ALA A 405 -9.38 -3.16 18.93
N ALA A 406 -8.18 -3.74 19.07
CA ALA A 406 -7.96 -5.18 19.10
C ALA A 406 -8.59 -5.88 20.33
N THR A 407 -8.97 -5.11 21.35
CA THR A 407 -9.66 -5.63 22.54
C THR A 407 -11.06 -6.19 22.21
N PHE A 408 -11.65 -5.76 21.10
CA PHE A 408 -13.01 -6.13 20.70
C PHE A 408 -13.03 -6.93 19.40
N ASP A 409 -13.86 -7.98 19.33
CA ASP A 409 -14.13 -8.73 18.09
C ASP A 409 -14.74 -7.80 17.03
N SER A 410 -14.24 -7.83 15.79
CA SER A 410 -14.55 -6.86 14.71
C SER A 410 -14.21 -5.38 15.05
N GLY A 411 -13.34 -5.14 16.03
CA GLY A 411 -12.86 -3.81 16.39
C GLY A 411 -11.92 -3.20 15.35
N THR A 412 -12.00 -1.88 15.14
CA THR A 412 -11.15 -1.13 14.19
C THR A 412 -10.71 0.20 14.78
N THR A 413 -9.68 0.85 14.24
CA THR A 413 -9.37 2.23 14.68
C THR A 413 -10.42 3.21 14.13
N VAL A 414 -10.65 4.32 14.84
CA VAL A 414 -11.53 5.41 14.35
C VAL A 414 -11.09 5.88 12.96
N HIS A 415 -9.78 6.07 12.75
CA HIS A 415 -9.21 6.46 11.46
C HIS A 415 -9.60 5.50 10.34
N LYS A 416 -9.43 4.18 10.55
CA LYS A 416 -9.77 3.15 9.56
C LYS A 416 -11.27 3.10 9.30
N ARG A 417 -12.09 3.07 10.36
CA ARG A 417 -13.55 2.91 10.25
C ARG A 417 -14.20 4.09 9.56
N PHE A 418 -13.75 5.30 9.81
CA PHE A 418 -14.36 6.51 9.25
C PHE A 418 -13.57 7.11 8.09
N ALA A 419 -12.54 6.41 7.59
CA ALA A 419 -11.64 6.87 6.53
C ALA A 419 -11.10 8.29 6.78
N ILE A 420 -10.76 8.58 8.05
CA ILE A 420 -10.13 9.84 8.45
C ILE A 420 -8.63 9.70 8.18
N PRO A 421 -8.05 10.54 7.30
CA PRO A 421 -6.63 10.47 7.00
C PRO A 421 -5.79 10.84 8.22
N VAL A 422 -4.65 10.16 8.38
CA VAL A 422 -3.61 10.58 9.32
C VAL A 422 -2.73 11.58 8.57
N ILE A 423 -2.75 12.84 8.99
CA ILE A 423 -1.95 13.89 8.35
C ILE A 423 -0.52 13.79 8.90
N GLU A 424 0.43 13.44 8.04
CA GLU A 424 1.87 13.46 8.36
C GLU A 424 2.43 14.89 8.20
N GLN A 425 3.46 15.22 8.99
CA GLN A 425 4.04 16.56 9.07
C GLN A 425 4.41 17.16 7.70
N GLY A 426 4.14 18.46 7.52
CA GLY A 426 4.58 19.23 6.34
C GLY A 426 3.56 19.32 5.19
N THR A 427 2.36 18.74 5.36
CA THR A 427 1.23 18.84 4.42
C THR A 427 0.08 19.71 4.96
N GLU A 428 0.41 20.65 5.84
CA GLU A 428 -0.53 21.64 6.38
C GLU A 428 -1.07 22.51 5.24
N THR A 429 -2.19 22.06 4.69
CA THR A 429 -3.16 22.98 4.11
C THR A 429 -4.02 23.45 5.28
N GLU A 430 -4.43 24.72 5.28
CA GLU A 430 -5.42 25.30 6.23
C GLU A 430 -6.80 24.61 6.16
N ALA A 431 -6.91 23.47 5.46
CA ALA A 431 -8.12 22.72 5.26
C ALA A 431 -8.49 21.94 6.52
N VAL A 432 -9.74 22.13 6.94
CA VAL A 432 -10.37 21.36 8.02
C VAL A 432 -10.27 19.86 7.72
N LEU A 433 -9.81 19.06 8.69
CA LEU A 433 -9.74 17.59 8.57
C LEU A 433 -11.11 17.00 8.20
N GLN A 434 -11.14 16.16 7.16
CA GLN A 434 -12.37 15.53 6.66
C GLN A 434 -12.16 14.06 6.32
N SER A 435 -13.26 13.29 6.36
CA SER A 435 -13.27 11.91 5.88
C SER A 435 -13.10 11.85 4.36
N THR A 436 -12.36 10.84 3.91
CA THR A 436 -12.21 10.50 2.48
C THR A 436 -13.26 9.48 2.00
N MET A 437 -14.24 9.14 2.86
CA MET A 437 -15.23 8.11 2.59
C MET A 437 -16.19 8.50 1.47
N ARG A 438 -16.35 7.61 0.48
CA ARG A 438 -17.40 7.74 -0.54
C ARG A 438 -18.76 7.35 0.03
N ALA A 439 -19.78 8.16 -0.20
CA ALA A 439 -21.12 7.97 0.34
C ALA A 439 -21.79 6.64 -0.08
N ASN A 440 -21.42 6.08 -1.23
CA ASN A 440 -21.93 4.79 -1.75
C ASN A 440 -21.03 3.59 -1.42
N SER A 441 -19.95 3.79 -0.64
CA SER A 441 -19.05 2.69 -0.27
C SER A 441 -19.76 1.65 0.62
N PRO A 442 -19.30 0.38 0.64
CA PRO A 442 -19.84 -0.64 1.55
C PRO A 442 -19.77 -0.23 3.02
N ASN A 443 -18.69 0.44 3.42
CA ASN A 443 -18.53 0.92 4.79
C ASN A 443 -19.49 2.07 5.12
N ALA A 444 -19.77 2.96 4.17
CA ALA A 444 -20.82 3.96 4.31
C ALA A 444 -22.21 3.32 4.47
N ARG A 445 -22.53 2.25 3.74
CA ARG A 445 -23.78 1.48 3.94
C ARG A 445 -23.84 0.85 5.33
N PHE A 446 -22.75 0.25 5.79
CA PHE A 446 -22.65 -0.31 7.14
C PHE A 446 -22.89 0.74 8.22
N ILE A 447 -22.31 1.94 8.08
CA ILE A 447 -22.54 3.04 9.03
C ILE A 447 -24.01 3.46 9.09
N ARG A 448 -24.70 3.49 7.95
CA ARG A 448 -26.14 3.76 7.91
C ARG A 448 -26.92 2.68 8.65
N ALA A 449 -26.61 1.41 8.39
CA ALA A 449 -27.29 0.25 8.97
C ALA A 449 -26.98 0.03 10.47
N ALA A 450 -25.83 0.49 10.96
CA ALA A 450 -25.42 0.29 12.34
C ALA A 450 -26.42 0.91 13.34
N THR A 451 -26.69 0.18 14.42
CA THR A 451 -27.55 0.58 15.52
C THR A 451 -26.88 1.60 16.42
N ALA A 452 -25.60 1.41 16.74
CA ALA A 452 -24.83 2.32 17.59
C ALA A 452 -23.33 2.29 17.26
N ILE A 453 -22.64 3.35 17.68
CA ILE A 453 -21.19 3.52 17.59
C ILE A 453 -20.61 3.44 18.99
N VAL A 454 -19.52 2.70 19.15
CA VAL A 454 -18.75 2.60 20.38
C VAL A 454 -17.33 3.07 20.09
N ILE A 455 -16.81 3.99 20.90
CA ILE A 455 -15.44 4.48 20.79
C ILE A 455 -14.75 4.32 22.16
N ASP A 456 -13.83 3.37 22.22
CA ASP A 456 -12.94 3.18 23.37
C ASP A 456 -11.75 4.14 23.31
N GLU A 457 -11.34 4.61 24.48
CA GLU A 457 -10.35 5.68 24.68
C GLU A 457 -10.64 6.98 23.92
N LEU A 458 -11.92 7.43 23.90
CA LEU A 458 -12.37 8.64 23.20
C LEU A 458 -11.51 9.88 23.55
N TRP A 459 -11.14 10.04 24.82
CA TRP A 459 -10.36 11.18 25.31
C TRP A 459 -8.98 11.33 24.68
N SER A 460 -8.40 10.23 24.18
CA SER A 460 -7.10 10.24 23.51
C SER A 460 -7.17 10.69 22.04
N LEU A 461 -8.38 10.78 21.47
CA LEU A 461 -8.56 11.26 20.10
C LEU A 461 -8.45 12.79 20.03
N PRO A 462 -7.75 13.33 19.02
CA PRO A 462 -7.78 14.77 18.76
C PRO A 462 -9.20 15.24 18.46
N ARG A 463 -9.54 16.43 18.95
CA ARG A 463 -10.79 17.15 18.69
C ARG A 463 -11.15 17.15 17.21
N ALA A 464 -10.20 17.47 16.34
CA ALA A 464 -10.40 17.54 14.90
C ALA A 464 -10.88 16.20 14.31
N VAL A 465 -10.43 15.06 14.85
CA VAL A 465 -10.84 13.72 14.41
C VAL A 465 -12.29 13.47 14.81
N ILE A 466 -12.66 13.77 16.05
CA ILE A 466 -14.04 13.58 16.54
C ILE A 466 -15.01 14.46 15.74
N GLU A 467 -14.66 15.72 15.49
CA GLU A 467 -15.48 16.63 14.69
C GLU A 467 -15.54 16.24 13.21
N ALA A 468 -14.49 15.63 12.65
CA ALA A 468 -14.53 15.08 11.30
C ALA A 468 -15.49 13.89 11.20
N VAL A 469 -15.55 13.04 12.24
CA VAL A 469 -16.53 11.95 12.33
C VAL A 469 -17.95 12.50 12.43
N ASP A 470 -18.19 13.52 13.27
CA ASP A 470 -19.49 14.19 13.37
C ASP A 470 -19.95 14.74 12.02
N ARG A 471 -19.10 15.52 11.33
CA ARG A 471 -19.41 16.05 9.98
C ARG A 471 -19.72 14.95 8.97
N LEU A 472 -18.94 13.87 8.96
CA LEU A 472 -19.19 12.72 8.11
C LEU A 472 -20.57 12.12 8.38
N LEU A 473 -20.92 11.87 9.65
CA LEU A 473 -22.17 11.21 10.00
C LEU A 473 -23.39 12.08 9.70
N ARG A 474 -23.33 13.39 9.95
CA ARG A 474 -24.39 14.32 9.57
C ARG A 474 -24.67 14.28 8.06
N SER A 475 -23.61 14.32 7.26
CA SER A 475 -23.70 14.23 5.79
C SER A 475 -24.20 12.85 5.33
N LEU A 476 -23.70 11.79 5.95
CA LEU A 476 -23.99 10.41 5.51
C LEU A 476 -25.41 9.95 5.84
N LEU A 477 -25.94 10.42 6.98
CA LEU A 477 -27.25 10.09 7.52
C LEU A 477 -28.33 11.13 7.19
N ASP A 478 -27.95 12.27 6.61
CA ASP A 478 -28.83 13.39 6.28
C ASP A 478 -29.63 13.90 7.50
N ASP A 479 -28.95 14.01 8.65
CA ASP A 479 -29.51 14.58 9.89
C ASP A 479 -28.51 15.58 10.47
N SER A 480 -28.97 16.80 10.77
CA SER A 480 -28.14 17.88 11.30
C SER A 480 -27.77 17.72 12.78
N LYS A 481 -28.41 16.78 13.50
CA LYS A 481 -28.09 16.48 14.89
C LYS A 481 -26.65 16.00 15.02
N PRO A 482 -26.01 16.21 16.19
CA PRO A 482 -24.69 15.63 16.48
C PRO A 482 -24.61 14.15 16.09
N PHE A 483 -23.54 13.78 15.38
CA PHE A 483 -23.26 12.46 14.81
C PHE A 483 -24.39 11.91 13.91
N GLY A 484 -25.14 12.80 13.25
CA GLY A 484 -26.29 12.43 12.41
C GLY A 484 -27.39 11.73 13.20
N GLY A 485 -27.51 12.03 14.50
CA GLY A 485 -28.46 11.39 15.41
C GLY A 485 -28.14 9.93 15.77
N LYS A 486 -27.03 9.37 15.25
CA LYS A 486 -26.62 7.99 15.53
C LYS A 486 -26.22 7.85 17.00
N PRO A 487 -26.76 6.86 17.74
CA PRO A 487 -26.34 6.63 19.12
C PRO A 487 -24.84 6.35 19.23
N LEU A 488 -24.18 7.00 20.19
CA LEU A 488 -22.74 6.89 20.39
C LEU A 488 -22.41 6.72 21.87
N ILE A 489 -21.58 5.73 22.16
CA ILE A 489 -20.99 5.49 23.48
C ILE A 489 -19.49 5.77 23.39
N GLY A 490 -19.05 6.86 23.99
CA GLY A 490 -17.64 7.12 24.25
C GLY A 490 -17.21 6.55 25.59
N VAL A 491 -16.02 5.96 25.66
CA VAL A 491 -15.43 5.47 26.91
C VAL A 491 -14.01 5.98 27.07
N GLY A 492 -13.57 6.24 28.31
CA GLY A 492 -12.17 6.51 28.62
C GLY A 492 -12.00 7.25 29.94
N ASP A 493 -10.87 7.93 30.11
CA ASP A 493 -10.60 8.76 31.28
C ASP A 493 -9.91 10.07 30.84
N PRO A 494 -10.51 11.26 31.10
CA PRO A 494 -9.91 12.53 30.70
C PRO A 494 -8.59 12.84 31.43
N ARG A 495 -8.27 12.07 32.50
CA ARG A 495 -7.04 12.21 33.30
C ARG A 495 -5.87 11.38 32.75
N GLN A 496 -6.11 10.57 31.72
CA GLN A 496 -5.06 9.78 31.06
C GLN A 496 -4.34 10.60 29.99
N THR A 497 -3.70 9.94 29.03
CA THR A 497 -2.93 10.58 27.97
C THR A 497 -3.83 11.49 27.13
N ALA A 498 -3.50 12.78 27.11
CA ALA A 498 -4.11 13.73 26.20
C ALA A 498 -3.73 13.43 24.74
N PRO A 499 -4.46 14.00 23.75
CA PRO A 499 -4.12 13.81 22.35
C PRO A 499 -2.67 14.20 22.05
N VAL A 500 -2.01 13.39 21.22
CA VAL A 500 -0.61 13.62 20.84
C VAL A 500 -0.54 14.84 19.94
N THR A 501 0.23 15.85 20.34
CA THR A 501 0.47 17.07 19.56
C THR A 501 1.95 17.21 19.22
N THR A 502 2.25 17.85 18.10
CA THR A 502 3.64 18.06 17.63
C THR A 502 4.35 19.17 18.40
N GLU A 503 3.60 20.19 18.83
CA GLU A 503 4.14 21.38 19.48
C GLU A 503 4.53 21.13 20.95
N ASN A 504 4.16 19.99 21.54
CA ASN A 504 4.46 19.61 22.93
C ASN A 504 4.19 20.72 23.97
N THR A 505 3.23 21.61 23.70
CA THR A 505 2.81 22.68 24.61
C THR A 505 1.49 22.35 25.29
N LYS A 506 1.28 22.87 26.50
CA LYS A 506 -0.01 22.74 27.21
C LYS A 506 -1.17 23.34 26.40
N GLN A 507 -0.92 24.45 25.72
CA GLN A 507 -1.92 25.14 24.91
C GLN A 507 -2.33 24.28 23.71
N ALA A 508 -1.38 23.77 22.93
CA ALA A 508 -1.67 22.90 21.79
C ALA A 508 -2.44 21.64 22.22
N THR A 509 -2.06 21.03 23.35
CA THR A 509 -2.78 19.88 23.91
C THR A 509 -4.22 20.22 24.30
N LEU A 510 -4.45 21.39 24.89
CA LEU A 510 -5.80 21.83 25.25
C LEU A 510 -6.66 22.11 24.00
N GLU A 511 -6.11 22.84 23.03
CA GLU A 511 -6.80 23.17 21.77
C GLU A 511 -7.15 21.91 20.96
N ASN A 512 -6.30 20.90 21.01
CA ASN A 512 -6.55 19.59 20.38
C ASN A 512 -7.39 18.65 21.24
N SER A 513 -7.70 18.98 22.50
CA SER A 513 -8.48 18.11 23.38
C SER A 513 -9.97 18.20 23.09
N PHE A 514 -10.67 17.07 23.18
CA PHE A 514 -12.12 17.00 23.08
C PHE A 514 -12.85 17.89 24.09
N ILE A 515 -12.20 18.23 25.21
CA ILE A 515 -12.71 19.15 26.24
C ILE A 515 -13.14 20.50 25.65
N THR A 516 -12.46 20.96 24.59
CA THR A 516 -12.75 22.27 23.96
C THR A 516 -13.76 22.18 22.83
N SER A 517 -14.28 21.00 22.50
CA SER A 517 -15.27 20.84 21.44
C SER A 517 -16.69 21.18 21.94
N GLU A 518 -17.44 21.93 21.14
CA GLU A 518 -18.87 22.18 21.39
C GLU A 518 -19.71 20.90 21.37
N LEU A 519 -19.20 19.81 20.78
CA LEU A 519 -19.88 18.52 20.79
C LEU A 519 -19.99 17.95 22.21
N LEU A 520 -19.05 18.25 23.11
CA LEU A 520 -19.02 17.68 24.45
C LEU A 520 -20.29 17.99 25.25
N SER A 521 -20.89 19.18 25.09
CA SER A 521 -22.10 19.56 25.81
C SER A 521 -23.34 18.74 25.41
N ASN A 522 -23.26 17.96 24.32
CA ASN A 522 -24.34 17.08 23.87
C ASN A 522 -24.26 15.67 24.49
N PHE A 523 -23.16 15.34 25.20
CA PHE A 523 -22.99 14.04 25.84
C PHE A 523 -23.57 14.03 27.25
N THR A 524 -24.32 12.98 27.57
CA THR A 524 -24.61 12.62 28.96
C THR A 524 -23.38 11.93 29.55
N ILE A 525 -22.73 12.58 30.50
CA ILE A 525 -21.52 12.09 31.16
C ILE A 525 -21.90 11.18 32.34
N HIS A 526 -21.32 9.98 32.34
CA HIS A 526 -21.47 8.98 33.41
C HIS A 526 -20.10 8.77 34.07
N GLU A 527 -19.88 9.32 35.27
CA GLU A 527 -18.63 9.14 36.03
C GLU A 527 -18.72 7.86 36.90
N LEU A 528 -17.86 6.88 36.64
CA LEU A 528 -17.70 5.69 37.50
C LEU A 528 -16.78 6.00 38.68
N GLU A 529 -17.35 6.03 39.88
CA GLU A 529 -16.65 6.49 41.08
C GLU A 529 -16.03 5.36 41.89
N THR A 530 -16.50 4.11 41.78
CA THR A 530 -16.10 3.02 42.71
C THR A 530 -14.94 2.17 42.17
N SER A 531 -13.82 2.09 42.91
CA SER A 531 -12.66 1.25 42.56
C SER A 531 -13.00 -0.22 42.68
N GLN A 532 -12.79 -0.98 41.59
CA GLN A 532 -13.00 -2.43 41.59
C GLN A 532 -11.65 -3.16 41.63
N ARG A 533 -10.66 -2.68 40.88
CA ARG A 533 -9.34 -3.30 40.74
C ARG A 533 -8.47 -3.20 42.01
N GLN A 534 -8.56 -2.10 42.75
CA GLN A 534 -7.79 -1.85 43.97
C GLN A 534 -8.67 -1.89 45.23
N SER A 535 -9.83 -2.55 45.16
CA SER A 535 -10.77 -2.64 46.29
C SER A 535 -10.18 -3.28 47.56
N ARG A 536 -9.07 -4.02 47.43
CA ARG A 536 -8.33 -4.64 48.53
C ARG A 536 -7.26 -3.75 49.17
N ASP A 537 -6.95 -2.60 48.56
CA ASP A 537 -5.96 -1.63 49.03
C ASP A 537 -6.49 -0.19 48.84
N PRO A 538 -7.31 0.29 49.79
CA PRO A 538 -7.93 1.61 49.71
C PRO A 538 -6.92 2.75 49.71
N ASP A 539 -5.81 2.60 50.43
CA ASP A 539 -4.77 3.62 50.56
C ASP A 539 -4.02 3.79 49.24
N PHE A 540 -3.63 2.69 48.59
CA PHE A 540 -3.05 2.74 47.25
C PHE A 540 -4.04 3.28 46.21
N SER A 541 -5.32 2.89 46.28
CA SER A 541 -6.35 3.43 45.38
C SER A 541 -6.48 4.95 45.54
N ALA A 542 -6.49 5.46 46.77
CA ALA A 542 -6.55 6.90 47.06
C ALA A 542 -5.28 7.63 46.57
N TRP A 543 -4.11 7.02 46.74
CA TRP A 543 -2.85 7.58 46.24
C TRP A 543 -2.80 7.70 44.71
N ILE A 544 -3.23 6.66 43.98
CA ILE A 544 -3.34 6.70 42.51
C ILE A 544 -4.34 7.78 42.07
N ASP A 545 -5.44 7.95 42.79
CA ASP A 545 -6.42 9.00 42.50
C ASP A 545 -5.80 10.40 42.68
N LEU A 546 -5.01 10.62 43.74
CA LEU A 546 -4.29 11.88 43.97
C LEU A 546 -3.29 12.20 42.86
N ILE A 547 -2.56 11.19 42.37
CA ILE A 547 -1.65 11.31 41.22
C ILE A 547 -2.43 11.71 39.96
N GLY A 548 -3.53 11.02 39.68
CA GLY A 548 -4.37 11.30 38.50
C GLY A 548 -4.99 12.70 38.51
N ASP A 549 -5.16 13.30 39.69
CA ASP A 549 -5.64 14.69 39.83
C ASP A 549 -4.52 15.73 39.79
N GLY A 550 -3.25 15.30 39.72
CA GLY A 550 -2.09 16.20 39.79
C GLY A 550 -1.95 16.93 41.13
N SER A 551 -2.56 16.37 42.19
CA SER A 551 -2.63 17.00 43.53
C SER A 551 -1.38 16.76 44.38
N THR A 552 -0.55 15.79 44.03
CA THR A 552 0.75 15.51 44.65
C THR A 552 1.90 15.93 43.72
N LEU A 553 2.49 17.10 43.99
CA LEU A 553 3.76 17.54 43.40
C LEU A 553 4.98 16.98 44.15
N SER A 554 4.78 16.13 45.16
CA SER A 554 5.87 15.44 45.83
C SER A 554 6.51 14.44 44.86
N THR A 555 7.82 14.55 44.66
CA THR A 555 8.62 13.51 43.99
C THR A 555 8.29 12.17 44.63
N VAL A 556 7.70 11.26 43.84
CA VAL A 556 7.54 9.87 44.25
C VAL A 556 8.93 9.24 44.20
N ASP A 557 9.46 8.83 45.36
CA ASP A 557 10.70 8.04 45.38
C ASP A 557 10.37 6.63 44.86
N LEU A 558 10.55 6.45 43.56
CA LEU A 558 10.37 5.15 42.91
C LEU A 558 11.36 4.10 43.45
N GLY A 559 12.43 4.51 44.15
CA GLY A 559 13.38 3.60 44.79
C GLY A 559 12.76 2.74 45.90
N GLU A 560 11.64 3.16 46.50
CA GLU A 560 10.88 2.34 47.45
C GLU A 560 9.88 1.39 46.78
N MET A 561 9.55 1.60 45.50
CA MET A 561 8.61 0.76 44.74
C MET A 561 9.29 -0.35 43.93
N PHE A 562 10.59 -0.22 43.67
CA PHE A 562 11.38 -1.16 42.88
C PHE A 562 12.60 -1.62 43.66
N ASP A 563 12.76 -2.93 43.84
CA ASP A 563 14.05 -3.48 44.26
C ASP A 563 15.07 -3.25 43.13
N ILE A 564 16.04 -2.38 43.38
CA ILE A 564 17.14 -2.13 42.45
C ILE A 564 18.27 -3.09 42.81
N THR A 565 18.50 -4.10 41.98
CA THR A 565 19.75 -4.87 42.03
C THR A 565 20.74 -4.36 41.00
N VAL A 566 22.01 -4.29 41.41
CA VAL A 566 23.15 -4.03 40.53
C VAL A 566 23.90 -5.32 40.17
N MET A 567 23.46 -6.46 40.71
CA MET A 567 24.07 -7.76 40.47
C MET A 567 23.32 -8.47 39.34
N PRO A 568 24.00 -8.86 38.25
CA PRO A 568 23.38 -9.57 37.13
C PRO A 568 22.68 -10.86 37.54
N GLU A 569 23.19 -11.57 38.55
CA GLU A 569 22.58 -12.79 39.10
C GLU A 569 21.18 -12.56 39.66
N ASP A 570 20.98 -11.56 40.53
CA ASP A 570 19.67 -11.26 41.11
C ASP A 570 18.67 -10.81 40.03
N ALA A 571 19.15 -10.08 39.02
CA ALA A 571 18.33 -9.68 37.88
C ALA A 571 17.93 -10.89 37.02
N MET A 572 18.84 -11.86 36.84
CA MET A 572 18.52 -13.13 36.16
C MET A 572 17.52 -13.95 36.95
N ASP A 573 17.68 -14.10 38.27
CA ASP A 573 16.77 -14.86 39.11
C ASP A 573 15.37 -14.23 39.18
N PHE A 574 15.28 -12.89 39.11
CA PHE A 574 13.99 -12.19 39.03
C PHE A 574 13.32 -12.31 37.65
N LEU A 575 14.07 -12.12 36.56
CA LEU A 575 13.55 -12.20 35.19
C LEU A 575 13.27 -13.65 34.75
N PHE A 576 14.04 -14.59 35.28
CA PHE A 576 13.98 -16.02 34.99
C PHE A 576 14.01 -16.83 36.29
N PRO A 577 12.90 -16.85 37.05
CA PRO A 577 12.81 -17.66 38.26
C PRO A 577 13.16 -19.12 37.94
N PRO A 578 13.82 -19.85 38.84
CA PRO A 578 14.18 -21.26 38.63
C PRO A 578 12.99 -22.13 38.20
N ASP A 579 11.79 -21.78 38.67
CA ASP A 579 10.50 -22.41 38.36
C ASP A 579 9.98 -22.13 36.94
N VAL A 580 10.50 -21.12 36.25
CA VAL A 580 10.21 -20.80 34.83
C VAL A 580 11.22 -21.45 33.88
N LEU A 581 12.39 -21.87 34.39
CA LEU A 581 13.50 -22.45 33.61
C LEU A 581 13.53 -24.00 33.61
N ILE A 582 12.44 -24.66 34.02
CA ILE A 582 12.31 -26.14 34.01
C ILE A 582 11.60 -26.63 32.74
#